data_AF-A0A4U1HN49-F1
#
_entry.id   AF-A0A4U1HN49-F1
#
_cell.length_a   1.000
_cell.length_b   1.000
_cell.length_c   1.000
_cell.angle_alpha   90.00
_cell.angle_beta   90.00
_cell.angle_gamma   90.00
#
_symmetry.space_group_name_H-M   'P 1'
#
loop_
_entity.id
_entity.type
_entity.pdbx_description
1 polymer ?
#
loop_
_entity_poly.entity_id
_entity_poly.type
_entity_poly.pdbx_seq_one_letter_code
_entity_poly.pdbx_strand_id
1 'polypeptide(L)'
;MSEADNSATGAPGFKPKKSVALSGVTAGNTALCTVGRTGNDLHYRGYDILDVATTCEFEEIAHLLVHEKLPTQAELTAYKTKLKALRGLPANVKAALEWVPASAHPMDVMRTGVSVLGTVLPEKDDHSL
;
A
#
# COMPACT_ATOMS: atom_id res chain seq x y z
N MET A 1 -43.18 1.08 -35.94
CA MET A 1 -43.23 0.17 -34.76
C MET A 1 -42.13 -0.85 -34.99
N SER A 2 -40.87 -0.50 -34.72
CA SER A 2 -40.21 -0.47 -33.41
C SER A 2 -40.19 -1.84 -32.74
N GLU A 3 -39.04 -2.52 -32.84
CA GLU A 3 -38.52 -3.34 -31.75
C GLU A 3 -36.99 -3.39 -31.92
N ALA A 4 -36.34 -2.64 -31.04
CA ALA A 4 -34.94 -2.81 -30.67
C ALA A 4 -34.91 -3.66 -29.41
N ASP A 5 -33.98 -4.62 -29.31
CA ASP A 5 -33.17 -4.85 -28.09
C ASP A 5 -32.09 -5.90 -28.45
N ASN A 6 -30.85 -5.50 -28.68
CA ASN A 6 -29.79 -5.33 -27.68
C ASN A 6 -28.99 -6.62 -27.47
N SER A 7 -27.93 -6.71 -28.27
CA SER A 7 -26.83 -7.65 -28.12
C SER A 7 -26.14 -7.46 -26.76
N ALA A 8 -26.39 -8.38 -25.83
CA ALA A 8 -25.60 -8.49 -24.61
C ALA A 8 -24.16 -8.85 -24.96
N THR A 9 -23.27 -7.87 -24.95
CA THR A 9 -21.82 -8.05 -25.02
C THR A 9 -21.33 -8.62 -23.70
N GLY A 10 -21.16 -9.95 -23.66
CA GLY A 10 -20.54 -10.64 -22.54
C GLY A 10 -19.10 -10.16 -22.36
N ALA A 11 -18.81 -9.58 -21.19
CA ALA A 11 -17.45 -9.25 -20.78
C ALA A 11 -16.56 -10.51 -20.85
N PRO A 12 -15.32 -10.41 -21.35
CA PRO A 12 -14.45 -11.57 -21.48
C PRO A 12 -14.14 -12.13 -20.09
N GLY A 13 -14.70 -13.31 -19.81
CA GLY A 13 -14.45 -14.04 -18.58
C GLY A 13 -12.96 -14.38 -18.44
N PHE A 14 -12.39 -14.04 -17.28
CA PHE A 14 -11.03 -14.40 -16.90
C PHE A 14 -10.84 -15.93 -17.03
N LYS A 15 -9.94 -16.35 -17.93
CA LYS A 15 -9.57 -17.76 -18.08
C LYS A 15 -8.37 -18.05 -17.18
N PRO A 16 -8.54 -18.76 -16.05
CA PRO A 16 -7.42 -19.10 -15.18
C PRO A 16 -6.44 -20.03 -15.91
N LYS A 17 -5.15 -19.67 -15.94
CA LYS A 17 -4.07 -20.55 -16.39
C LYS A 17 -3.83 -21.62 -15.32
N LYS A 18 -3.38 -22.83 -15.73
CA LYS A 18 -3.08 -23.96 -14.82
C LYS A 18 -2.27 -23.48 -13.61
N SER A 19 -2.77 -23.89 -12.45
CA SER A 19 -2.54 -23.31 -11.12
C SER A 19 -1.09 -23.33 -10.65
N VAL A 20 -0.56 -22.16 -10.33
CA VAL A 20 0.52 -22.00 -9.37
C VAL A 20 -0.09 -21.33 -8.13
N ALA A 21 -0.04 -22.01 -6.98
CA ALA A 21 -0.53 -21.53 -5.68
C ALA A 21 -1.96 -20.96 -5.69
N LEU A 22 -2.11 -19.63 -5.58
CA LEU A 22 -3.38 -18.91 -5.39
C LEU A 22 -3.93 -18.28 -6.69
N SER A 23 -3.50 -18.75 -7.86
CA SER A 23 -3.98 -18.21 -9.13
C SER A 23 -5.50 -18.38 -9.29
N GLY A 24 -6.21 -17.27 -9.49
CA GLY A 24 -7.68 -17.26 -9.61
C GLY A 24 -8.43 -17.43 -8.28
N VAL A 25 -7.72 -17.46 -7.14
CA VAL A 25 -8.33 -17.60 -5.81
C VAL A 25 -8.50 -16.22 -5.18
N THR A 26 -9.74 -15.85 -4.87
CA THR A 26 -10.05 -14.65 -4.08
C THR A 26 -9.72 -14.89 -2.62
N ALA A 27 -8.71 -14.19 -2.09
CA ALA A 27 -8.29 -14.33 -0.69
C ALA A 27 -9.13 -13.47 0.29
N GLY A 28 -9.76 -12.40 -0.20
CA GLY A 28 -10.58 -11.50 0.62
C GLY A 28 -11.05 -10.28 -0.16
N ASN A 29 -11.79 -9.41 0.53
CA ASN A 29 -12.27 -8.14 -0.01
C ASN A 29 -11.36 -6.99 0.45
N THR A 30 -11.09 -6.03 -0.43
CA THR A 30 -10.30 -4.84 -0.11
C THR A 30 -10.90 -3.61 -0.79
N ALA A 31 -10.80 -2.46 -0.11
CA ALA A 31 -11.12 -1.15 -0.67
C ALA A 31 -9.86 -0.36 -1.10
N LEU A 32 -8.65 -0.92 -0.92
CA LEU A 32 -7.40 -0.18 -1.09
C LEU A 32 -7.04 0.09 -2.55
N CYS A 33 -7.09 -0.93 -3.39
CA CYS A 33 -6.74 -0.79 -4.80
C CYS A 33 -7.48 -1.78 -5.69
N THR A 34 -7.66 -1.38 -6.95
CA THR A 34 -8.12 -2.27 -8.02
C THR A 34 -7.07 -2.34 -9.11
N VAL A 35 -6.79 -3.54 -9.60
CA VAL A 35 -5.78 -3.80 -10.62
C VAL A 35 -6.43 -4.53 -11.80
N GLY A 36 -6.28 -4.00 -13.01
CA GLY A 36 -6.66 -4.67 -14.26
C GLY A 36 -8.16 -4.91 -14.42
N ARG A 37 -9.02 -4.03 -13.89
CA ARG A 37 -10.47 -4.14 -14.05
C ARG A 37 -10.91 -3.91 -15.50
N THR A 38 -10.24 -3.00 -16.21
CA THR A 38 -10.45 -2.72 -17.63
C THR A 38 -9.29 -3.20 -18.51
N GLY A 39 -8.18 -3.62 -17.89
CA GLY A 39 -7.12 -4.41 -18.53
C GLY A 39 -5.72 -4.04 -18.06
N ASN A 40 -5.40 -2.74 -18.02
CA ASN A 40 -4.09 -2.22 -17.60
C ASN A 40 -4.21 -1.00 -16.66
N ASP A 41 -5.29 -0.97 -15.89
CA ASP A 41 -5.61 0.10 -14.95
C ASP A 41 -5.16 -0.26 -13.53
N LEU A 42 -4.69 0.74 -12.79
CA LEU A 42 -4.40 0.63 -11.37
C LEU A 42 -5.04 1.84 -10.68
N HIS A 43 -5.93 1.58 -9.74
CA HIS A 43 -6.57 2.63 -8.97
C HIS A 43 -6.24 2.49 -7.49
N TYR A 44 -5.91 3.59 -6.82
CA TYR A 44 -5.77 3.69 -5.36
C TYR A 44 -7.03 4.32 -4.79
N ARG A 45 -7.79 3.58 -3.99
CA ARG A 45 -9.08 4.03 -3.40
C ARG A 45 -10.03 4.68 -4.44
N GLY A 46 -9.94 4.26 -5.72
CA GLY A 46 -10.74 4.80 -6.83
C GLY A 46 -10.07 5.87 -7.69
N TYR A 47 -8.89 6.37 -7.33
CA TYR A 47 -8.11 7.33 -8.11
C TYR A 47 -7.14 6.63 -9.07
N ASP A 48 -7.08 7.02 -10.34
CA ASP A 48 -6.14 6.47 -11.31
C ASP A 48 -4.69 6.78 -10.89
N ILE A 49 -3.82 5.76 -10.92
CA ILE A 49 -2.40 5.88 -10.63
C ILE A 49 -1.72 6.96 -11.47
N LEU A 50 -2.11 7.12 -12.74
CA LEU A 50 -1.49 8.09 -13.65
C LEU A 50 -1.78 9.52 -13.23
N ASP A 51 -3.00 9.78 -12.75
CA ASP A 51 -3.41 11.08 -12.26
C ASP A 51 -2.67 11.41 -10.96
N VAL A 52 -2.71 10.51 -9.98
CA VAL A 52 -2.10 10.77 -8.67
C VAL A 52 -0.58 10.78 -8.70
N ALA A 53 0.06 10.06 -9.63
CA ALA A 53 1.52 10.10 -9.78
C ALA A 53 2.03 11.46 -10.29
N THR A 54 1.19 12.23 -10.97
CA THR A 54 1.58 13.55 -11.52
C THR A 54 1.10 14.71 -10.65
N THR A 55 0.03 14.50 -9.87
CA THR A 55 -0.64 15.57 -9.12
C THR A 55 -0.42 15.52 -7.61
N CYS A 56 -0.11 14.35 -7.05
CA CYS A 56 0.00 14.17 -5.60
C CYS A 56 1.43 13.90 -5.14
N GLU A 57 1.71 14.29 -3.91
CA GLU A 57 2.93 13.93 -3.19
C GLU A 57 2.81 12.56 -2.51
N PHE A 58 3.95 11.96 -2.15
CA PHE A 58 3.98 10.68 -1.46
C PHE A 58 3.17 10.70 -0.15
N GLU A 59 3.29 11.76 0.65
CA GLU A 59 2.54 11.87 1.91
C GLU A 59 1.03 11.98 1.72
N GLU A 60 0.55 12.55 0.61
CA GLU A 60 -0.89 12.60 0.29
C GLU A 60 -1.44 11.21 -0.01
N ILE A 61 -0.67 10.40 -0.76
CA ILE A 61 -1.04 9.03 -1.10
C ILE A 61 -0.93 8.11 0.12
N ALA A 62 0.10 8.28 0.96
CA ALA A 62 0.18 7.57 2.23
C ALA A 62 -1.02 7.89 3.12
N HIS A 63 -1.43 9.15 3.20
CA HIS A 63 -2.62 9.56 3.92
C HIS A 63 -3.90 8.95 3.32
N LEU A 64 -4.06 8.97 1.99
CA LEU A 64 -5.21 8.37 1.30
C LEU A 64 -5.34 6.86 1.60
N LEU A 65 -4.25 6.11 1.58
CA LEU A 65 -4.29 4.66 1.80
C LEU A 65 -4.66 4.31 3.25
N VAL A 66 -4.13 5.07 4.22
CA VAL A 66 -4.35 4.84 5.66
C VAL A 66 -5.68 5.41 6.15
N HIS A 67 -6.06 6.62 5.70
CA HIS A 67 -7.23 7.37 6.18
C HIS A 67 -8.39 7.45 5.19
N GLU A 68 -8.30 6.71 4.08
CA GLU A 68 -9.35 6.51 3.07
C GLU A 68 -9.73 7.73 2.23
N LYS A 69 -9.21 8.92 2.55
CA LYS A 69 -9.46 10.19 1.86
C LYS A 69 -8.17 10.95 1.59
N LEU A 70 -8.16 11.73 0.51
CA LEU A 70 -7.11 12.72 0.28
C LEU A 70 -7.14 13.78 1.40
N PRO A 71 -5.97 14.19 1.91
CA PRO A 71 -5.91 15.17 2.98
C PRO A 71 -6.27 16.57 2.46
N THR A 72 -6.89 17.37 3.32
CA THR A 72 -6.89 18.82 3.16
C THR A 72 -5.49 19.39 3.37
N GLN A 73 -5.23 20.62 2.94
CA GLN A 73 -3.91 21.24 3.12
C GLN A 73 -3.46 21.29 4.59
N ALA A 74 -4.39 21.53 5.51
CA ALA A 74 -4.11 21.54 6.94
C ALA A 74 -3.76 20.13 7.48
N GLU A 75 -4.52 19.11 7.06
CA GLU A 75 -4.25 17.71 7.41
C GLU A 75 -2.89 17.25 6.86
N LEU A 76 -2.56 17.62 5.61
CA LEU A 76 -1.28 17.29 4.99
C LEU A 76 -0.10 17.92 5.75
N THR A 77 -0.20 19.20 6.12
CA THR A 77 0.84 19.87 6.91
C THR A 77 1.03 19.23 8.28
N ALA A 78 -0.07 18.87 8.96
CA ALA A 78 -0.02 18.16 10.23
C ALA A 78 0.59 16.76 10.06
N TYR A 79 0.20 16.01 9.03
CA TYR A 79 0.70 14.68 8.72
C TYR A 79 2.20 14.70 8.42
N LYS A 80 2.66 15.63 7.57
CA LYS A 80 4.09 15.82 7.28
C LYS A 80 4.88 16.19 8.54
N THR A 81 4.34 17.05 9.40
CA THR A 81 4.98 17.41 10.67
C THR A 81 5.14 16.20 11.59
N LYS A 82 4.07 15.41 11.73
CA LYS A 82 4.08 14.16 12.51
C LYS A 82 5.11 13.17 11.95
N LEU A 83 5.11 12.92 10.65
CA LEU A 83 6.07 12.02 10.01
C LEU A 83 7.51 12.49 10.23
N LYS A 84 7.79 13.78 10.05
CA LYS A 84 9.13 14.36 10.31
C LYS A 84 9.60 14.13 11.73
N ALA A 85 8.73 14.32 12.72
CA ALA A 85 9.06 14.10 14.13
C ALA A 85 9.38 12.63 14.45
N LEU A 86 8.80 11.69 13.70
CA LEU A 86 8.98 10.23 13.90
C LEU A 86 10.09 9.60 13.06
N ARG A 87 10.89 10.39 12.31
CA ARG A 87 12.01 9.85 11.50
C ARG A 87 13.20 9.36 12.33
N GLY A 88 13.27 9.70 13.61
CA GLY A 88 14.37 9.32 14.49
C GLY A 88 14.38 7.82 14.79
N LEU A 89 15.55 7.19 14.67
CA LEU A 89 15.76 5.79 15.06
C LEU A 89 16.21 5.71 16.53
N PRO A 90 15.63 4.79 17.35
CA PRO A 90 16.08 4.53 18.72
C PRO A 90 17.56 4.12 18.77
N ALA A 91 18.26 4.49 19.86
CA ALA A 91 19.69 4.19 20.03
C ALA A 91 19.99 2.68 19.92
N ASN A 92 19.13 1.84 20.49
CA ASN A 92 19.30 0.38 20.44
C ASN A 92 19.22 -0.17 19.01
N VAL A 93 18.34 0.39 18.16
CA VAL A 93 18.22 -0.01 16.75
C VAL A 93 19.48 0.41 15.98
N LYS A 94 20.00 1.62 16.22
CA LYS A 94 21.26 2.10 15.62
C LYS A 94 22.43 1.20 15.99
N ALA A 95 22.58 0.89 17.28
CA ALA A 95 23.63 0.01 17.76
C ALA A 95 23.53 -1.39 17.11
N ALA A 96 22.32 -1.96 17.03
CA ALA A 96 22.12 -3.25 16.36
C ALA A 96 22.53 -3.22 14.87
N LEU A 97 22.24 -2.14 14.16
CA LEU A 97 22.64 -1.97 12.75
C LEU A 97 24.16 -1.83 12.59
N GLU A 98 24.87 -1.25 13.56
CA GLU A 98 26.34 -1.15 13.55
C GLU A 98 27.04 -2.50 13.69
N TRP A 99 26.37 -3.52 14.26
CA TRP A 99 26.88 -4.89 14.33
C TRP A 99 26.72 -5.66 13.02
N VAL A 100 25.89 -5.18 12.09
CA VAL A 100 25.67 -5.85 10.81
C VAL A 100 26.88 -5.61 9.90
N PRO A 101 27.46 -6.65 9.28
CA PRO A 101 28.57 -6.47 8.35
C PRO A 101 28.22 -5.50 7.21
N ALA A 102 29.14 -4.59 6.87
CA ALA A 102 28.93 -3.62 5.80
C ALA A 102 28.74 -4.27 4.40
N SER A 103 29.14 -5.54 4.25
CA SER A 103 28.94 -6.35 3.03
C SER A 103 27.58 -7.04 2.97
N ALA A 104 26.76 -6.95 4.02
CA ALA A 104 25.45 -7.58 4.07
C ALA A 104 24.50 -6.98 3.02
N HIS A 105 23.60 -7.81 2.49
CA HIS A 105 22.63 -7.35 1.51
C HIS A 105 21.64 -6.36 2.14
N PRO A 106 21.30 -5.22 1.51
CA PRO A 106 20.46 -4.17 2.12
C PRO A 106 19.08 -4.66 2.62
N MET A 107 18.50 -5.68 1.96
CA MET A 107 17.23 -6.27 2.42
C MET A 107 17.38 -7.02 3.75
N ASP A 108 18.52 -7.66 4.01
CA ASP A 108 18.78 -8.33 5.29
C ASP A 108 19.00 -7.31 6.40
N VAL A 109 19.67 -6.20 6.08
CA VAL A 109 19.83 -5.06 6.99
C VAL A 109 18.46 -4.47 7.35
N MET A 110 17.61 -4.20 6.35
CA MET A 110 16.27 -3.66 6.54
C MET A 110 15.38 -4.60 7.37
N ARG A 111 15.35 -5.90 7.02
CA ARG A 111 14.60 -6.92 7.78
C ARG A 111 15.03 -6.96 9.24
N THR A 112 16.34 -6.98 9.48
CA THR A 112 16.89 -7.05 10.84
C THR A 112 16.58 -5.77 11.63
N GLY A 113 16.75 -4.60 11.01
CA GLY A 113 16.44 -3.31 11.64
C GLY A 113 14.97 -3.18 12.03
N VAL A 114 14.03 -3.59 11.17
CA VAL A 114 12.59 -3.57 11.47
C VAL A 114 12.24 -4.57 12.58
N SER A 115 12.87 -5.75 12.59
CA SER A 115 12.68 -6.73 13.67
C SER A 115 13.14 -6.18 15.03
N VAL A 116 14.33 -5.57 15.10
CA VAL A 116 14.83 -4.93 16.32
C VAL A 116 13.96 -3.73 16.73
N LEU A 117 13.46 -2.96 15.77
CA LEU A 117 12.54 -1.85 16.08
C LEU A 117 11.28 -2.35 16.80
N GLY A 118 10.70 -3.47 16.37
CA GLY A 118 9.54 -4.08 17.01
C GLY A 118 9.80 -4.58 18.44
N THR A 119 11.02 -4.99 18.77
CA THR A 119 11.37 -5.39 20.15
C THR A 119 11.66 -4.20 21.06
N VAL A 120 12.16 -3.09 20.49
CA VAL A 120 12.48 -1.86 21.24
C VAL A 120 11.23 -1.01 21.48
N LEU A 121 10.28 -1.00 20.55
CA LEU A 121 9.01 -0.29 20.63
C LEU A 121 7.84 -1.28 20.48
N PRO A 122 7.57 -2.12 21.51
CA PRO A 122 6.50 -3.08 21.43
C PRO A 122 5.14 -2.38 21.30
N GLU A 123 4.33 -2.85 20.37
CA GLU A 123 2.94 -2.43 20.25
C GLU A 123 2.13 -3.01 21.41
N LYS A 124 1.00 -2.38 21.73
CA LYS A 124 0.04 -2.95 22.68
C LYS A 124 -0.61 -4.16 22.01
N ASP A 125 -0.85 -5.22 22.80
CA ASP A 125 -1.54 -6.43 22.33
C ASP A 125 -2.98 -6.16 21.85
N ASP A 126 -3.55 -5.02 22.25
CA ASP A 126 -4.86 -4.60 21.80
C ASP A 126 -4.76 -3.91 20.44
N HIS A 127 -5.08 -4.66 19.38
CA HIS A 127 -5.21 -4.18 18.00
C HIS A 127 -6.54 -3.43 17.76
N SER A 128 -7.07 -2.74 18.77
CA SER A 128 -8.26 -1.90 18.63
C SER A 128 -7.90 -0.64 17.84
N LEU A 129 -8.44 -0.52 16.62
CA LEU A 129 -8.42 0.70 15.80
C LEU A 129 -9.29 1.80 16.42
#